data_AF-A0A922MB01-F1
#
_entry.id   AF-A0A922MB01-F1
#
_cell.length_a   1.000
_cell.length_b   1.000
_cell.length_c   1.000
_cell.angle_alpha   90.00
_cell.angle_beta   90.00
_cell.angle_gamma   90.00
#
_symmetry.space_group_name_H-M   'P 1'
#
loop_
_entity.id
_entity.type
_entity.pdbx_description
1 polymer ?
#
loop_
_entity_poly.entity_id
_entity_poly.type
_entity_poly.pdbx_seq_one_letter_code
_entity_poly.pdbx_strand_id
1 'polypeptide(L)'
;MSAKCKNVTKKIQAAQKISMNKAFLKMIEKLPEEVQMFTKLQLKSTKKSKGRRYTTHEKIMALTILKQSPKAYALLKKMFVLPSKRCLQMMLNTCSLQPGINRDILIDLKKVAENLPEEKKLVNVLFDEVSLAPGLQYISSLGKIIGFVDLGYQRRKTLADHALVFMIKGIKNKSKQPICFTFCKGATKANDLKKILVNVIEEVNSTGLKVVATICDQAATNVRVVQELQKETQEKYLRRGEICYSNAVEIAKWAKWEHLKMLLDVDIGDDEIRLVNKLTEMHVVKEKIPKMKVKYAAQVFSQRVSSALRFLSTPDPLVRKSPKYVGYNQLGAYEDPADAQYSL
;
A
#
# COMPACT_ATOMS: atom_id res chain seq x y z
N MET A 1 -60.41 -5.01 18.46
CA MET A 1 -58.93 -5.17 18.35
C MET A 1 -58.49 -6.53 18.89
N SER A 2 -57.94 -7.39 18.03
CA SER A 2 -57.51 -8.77 18.35
C SER A 2 -56.56 -8.85 19.56
N ALA A 3 -56.72 -9.87 20.42
CA ALA A 3 -55.87 -10.12 21.59
C ALA A 3 -54.35 -10.16 21.29
N LYS A 4 -53.98 -10.46 20.03
CA LYS A 4 -52.60 -10.34 19.51
C LYS A 4 -52.08 -8.90 19.58
N CYS A 5 -52.89 -7.88 19.25
CA CYS A 5 -52.48 -6.48 19.31
C CYS A 5 -52.18 -6.06 20.76
N LYS A 6 -53.07 -6.35 21.71
CA LYS A 6 -52.92 -5.95 23.13
C LYS A 6 -51.66 -6.53 23.79
N ASN A 7 -51.29 -7.76 23.44
CA ASN A 7 -50.08 -8.42 23.96
C ASN A 7 -48.78 -7.84 23.36
N VAL A 8 -48.84 -7.38 22.11
CA VAL A 8 -47.73 -6.70 21.43
C VAL A 8 -47.50 -5.32 22.04
N THR A 9 -48.54 -4.56 22.37
CA THR A 9 -48.45 -3.25 23.02
C THR A 9 -47.87 -3.34 24.43
N LYS A 10 -48.32 -4.29 25.25
CA LYS A 10 -47.80 -4.52 26.61
C LYS A 10 -46.30 -4.85 26.62
N LYS A 11 -45.82 -5.66 25.66
CA LYS A 11 -44.39 -5.99 25.53
C LYS A 11 -43.55 -4.81 25.02
N ILE A 12 -44.11 -3.97 24.14
CA ILE A 12 -43.47 -2.73 23.70
C ILE A 12 -43.33 -1.78 24.89
N GLN A 13 -44.37 -1.63 25.72
CA GLN A 13 -44.33 -0.83 26.93
C GLN A 13 -43.30 -1.36 27.96
N ALA A 14 -43.14 -2.68 28.09
CA ALA A 14 -42.14 -3.28 28.98
C ALA A 14 -40.69 -3.06 28.48
N ALA A 15 -40.44 -3.22 27.17
CA ALA A 15 -39.15 -2.93 26.56
C ALA A 15 -38.82 -1.42 26.60
N GLN A 16 -39.83 -0.55 26.42
CA GLN A 16 -39.71 0.89 26.65
C GLN A 16 -39.40 1.19 28.11
N LYS A 17 -40.03 0.54 29.10
CA LYS A 17 -39.72 0.71 30.53
C LYS A 17 -38.27 0.34 30.89
N ILE A 18 -37.73 -0.74 30.32
CA ILE A 18 -36.32 -1.14 30.54
C ILE A 18 -35.36 -0.20 29.80
N SER A 19 -35.67 0.14 28.55
CA SER A 19 -34.89 1.06 27.72
C SER A 19 -34.93 2.51 28.21
N MET A 20 -35.93 2.90 29.00
CA MET A 20 -36.13 4.27 29.53
C MET A 20 -35.81 4.40 31.02
N ASN A 21 -35.20 3.38 31.65
CA ASN A 21 -34.67 3.58 32.99
C ASN A 21 -33.55 4.64 32.91
N LYS A 22 -33.78 5.78 33.55
CA LYS A 22 -32.92 6.98 33.50
C LYS A 22 -31.47 6.64 33.92
N ALA A 23 -31.30 5.69 34.84
CA ALA A 23 -29.99 5.20 35.27
C ALA A 23 -29.26 4.40 34.19
N PHE A 24 -30.01 3.58 33.43
CA PHE A 24 -29.46 2.75 32.35
C PHE A 24 -29.06 3.60 31.13
N LEU A 25 -29.87 4.60 30.77
CA LEU A 25 -29.53 5.55 29.71
C LEU A 25 -28.28 6.37 30.07
N LYS A 26 -28.20 6.88 31.30
CA LYS A 26 -26.99 7.56 31.80
C LYS A 26 -25.74 6.67 31.80
N MET A 27 -25.90 5.36 32.00
CA MET A 27 -24.79 4.41 31.89
C MET A 27 -24.37 4.18 30.43
N ILE A 28 -25.33 3.99 29.53
CA ILE A 28 -25.03 3.82 28.10
C ILE A 28 -24.37 5.06 27.53
N GLU A 29 -24.83 6.26 27.88
CA GLU A 29 -24.25 7.52 27.40
C GLU A 29 -22.76 7.69 27.76
N LYS A 30 -22.28 7.00 28.80
CA LYS A 30 -20.86 7.00 29.19
C LYS A 30 -19.99 6.02 28.39
N LEU A 31 -20.59 5.12 27.60
CA LEU A 31 -19.85 4.14 26.80
C LEU A 31 -19.38 4.75 25.47
N PRO A 32 -18.35 4.20 24.83
CA PRO A 32 -17.97 4.57 23.46
C PRO A 32 -19.13 4.36 22.47
N GLU A 33 -19.21 5.19 21.42
CA GLU A 33 -20.35 5.19 20.47
C GLU A 33 -20.64 3.82 19.85
N GLU A 34 -19.60 3.06 19.52
CA GLU A 34 -19.73 1.73 18.92
C GLU A 34 -20.32 0.73 19.93
N VAL A 35 -19.90 0.82 21.19
CA VAL A 35 -20.41 -0.02 22.27
C VAL A 35 -21.86 0.36 22.59
N GLN A 36 -22.18 1.66 22.57
CA GLN A 36 -23.56 2.12 22.68
C GLN A 36 -24.42 1.56 21.55
N MET A 37 -23.94 1.65 20.30
CA MET A 37 -24.64 1.16 19.13
C MET A 37 -24.89 -0.35 19.21
N PHE A 38 -23.87 -1.11 19.57
CA PHE A 38 -23.97 -2.56 19.76
C PHE A 38 -24.96 -2.92 20.86
N THR A 39 -24.88 -2.25 22.01
CA THR A 39 -25.78 -2.48 23.14
C THR A 39 -27.22 -2.16 22.76
N LYS A 40 -27.47 -1.00 22.14
CA LYS A 40 -28.78 -0.61 21.60
C LYS A 40 -29.29 -1.64 20.59
N LEU A 41 -28.43 -2.17 19.72
CA LEU A 41 -28.78 -3.21 18.75
C LEU A 41 -29.25 -4.52 19.43
N GLN A 42 -28.59 -4.93 20.51
CA GLN A 42 -28.99 -6.11 21.28
C GLN A 42 -30.35 -5.88 21.97
N LEU A 43 -30.58 -4.69 22.53
CA LEU A 43 -31.80 -4.34 23.25
C LEU A 43 -33.04 -4.19 22.34
N LYS A 44 -32.87 -3.62 21.14
CA LYS A 44 -33.94 -3.49 20.13
C LYS A 44 -34.56 -4.84 19.74
N SER A 45 -33.87 -5.95 20.04
CA SER A 45 -34.10 -7.23 19.40
C SER A 45 -34.73 -8.30 20.31
N THR A 46 -35.40 -7.90 21.39
CA THR A 46 -36.21 -8.79 22.27
C THR A 46 -37.46 -9.40 21.60
N LYS A 47 -37.68 -9.17 20.28
CA LYS A 47 -38.71 -9.84 19.46
C LYS A 47 -38.10 -10.82 18.44
N LYS A 48 -38.96 -11.74 17.99
CA LYS A 48 -38.71 -12.96 17.18
C LYS A 48 -37.52 -12.86 16.20
N SER A 49 -36.85 -13.99 15.99
CA SER A 49 -35.64 -14.15 15.16
C SER A 49 -35.75 -13.70 13.70
N LYS A 50 -36.95 -13.42 13.18
CA LYS A 50 -37.22 -13.13 11.76
C LYS A 50 -37.67 -11.67 11.56
N GLY A 51 -37.21 -11.04 10.48
CA GLY A 51 -37.71 -9.74 10.01
C GLY A 51 -37.06 -8.49 10.61
N ARG A 52 -35.83 -8.59 11.14
CA ARG A 52 -35.12 -7.45 11.75
C ARG A 52 -34.67 -6.43 10.70
N ARG A 53 -34.91 -5.15 10.97
CA ARG A 53 -34.40 -4.02 10.18
C ARG A 53 -33.16 -3.46 10.86
N TYR A 54 -32.12 -3.19 10.08
CA TYR A 54 -30.84 -2.65 10.54
C TYR A 54 -30.57 -1.31 9.85
N THR A 55 -30.06 -0.34 10.60
CA THR A 55 -29.62 0.95 10.06
C THR A 55 -28.31 0.82 9.27
N THR A 56 -27.94 1.83 8.50
CA THR A 56 -26.67 1.82 7.75
C THR A 56 -25.46 1.74 8.68
N HIS A 57 -25.45 2.50 9.78
CA HIS A 57 -24.36 2.45 10.76
C HIS A 57 -24.25 1.09 11.46
N GLU A 58 -25.38 0.46 11.83
CA GLU A 58 -25.39 -0.89 12.41
C GLU A 58 -24.82 -1.93 11.41
N LYS A 59 -25.15 -1.79 10.12
CA LYS A 59 -24.60 -2.64 9.06
C LYS A 59 -23.11 -2.39 8.84
N ILE A 60 -22.64 -1.13 8.87
CA ILE A 60 -21.23 -0.78 8.74
C ILE A 60 -20.43 -1.39 9.90
N MET A 61 -20.89 -1.23 11.15
CA MET A 61 -20.25 -1.85 12.31
C MET A 61 -20.13 -3.37 12.16
N ALA A 62 -21.24 -4.03 11.81
CA ALA A 62 -21.25 -5.47 11.58
C ALA A 62 -20.34 -5.89 10.41
N LEU A 63 -20.30 -5.07 9.35
CA LEU A 63 -19.44 -5.30 8.19
C LEU A 63 -17.96 -5.20 8.55
N THR A 64 -17.56 -4.26 9.42
CA THR A 64 -16.18 -4.15 9.92
C THR A 64 -15.72 -5.44 10.59
N ILE A 65 -16.56 -6.01 11.47
CA ILE A 65 -16.27 -7.30 12.13
C ILE A 65 -16.20 -8.43 11.10
N LEU A 66 -17.14 -8.47 10.14
CA LEU A 66 -17.17 -9.48 9.08
C LEU A 66 -15.91 -9.43 8.19
N LYS A 67 -15.43 -8.23 7.84
CA LYS A 67 -14.24 -8.03 7.00
C LYS A 67 -12.95 -8.36 7.74
N GLN A 68 -12.89 -8.10 9.04
CA GLN A 68 -11.74 -8.47 9.86
C GLN A 68 -11.63 -10.00 10.05
N SER A 69 -12.74 -10.67 10.36
CA SER A 69 -12.75 -12.12 10.50
C SER A 69 -14.14 -12.72 10.24
N PRO A 70 -14.35 -13.35 9.05
CA PRO A 70 -15.61 -14.01 8.74
C PRO A 70 -15.95 -15.19 9.65
N LYS A 71 -14.93 -15.84 10.23
CA LYS A 71 -15.07 -16.93 11.21
C LYS A 71 -15.55 -16.40 12.56
N ALA A 72 -14.90 -15.34 13.08
CA ALA A 72 -15.32 -14.70 14.31
C ALA A 72 -16.74 -14.13 14.18
N TYR A 73 -17.06 -13.49 13.05
CA TYR A 73 -18.43 -13.00 12.79
C TYR A 73 -19.47 -14.13 12.81
N ALA A 74 -19.15 -15.30 12.25
CA ALA A 74 -20.05 -16.44 12.27
C ALA A 74 -20.31 -16.96 13.69
N LEU A 75 -19.28 -16.93 14.55
CA LEU A 75 -19.41 -17.27 15.98
C LEU A 75 -20.23 -16.22 16.73
N LEU A 76 -19.89 -14.93 16.59
CA LEU A 76 -20.58 -13.81 17.24
C LEU A 76 -22.05 -13.75 16.85
N LYS A 77 -22.40 -14.04 15.60
CA LYS A 77 -23.80 -14.07 15.12
C LYS A 77 -24.65 -15.15 15.81
N LYS A 78 -24.05 -16.20 16.39
CA LYS A 78 -24.78 -17.20 17.18
C LYS A 78 -25.14 -16.68 18.56
N MET A 79 -24.29 -15.80 19.13
CA MET A 79 -24.45 -15.25 20.48
C MET A 79 -25.20 -13.91 20.49
N PHE A 80 -24.99 -13.09 19.46
CA PHE A 80 -25.46 -11.72 19.38
C PHE A 80 -26.37 -11.51 18.18
N VAL A 81 -27.25 -10.52 18.29
CA VAL A 81 -28.11 -10.06 17.21
C VAL A 81 -27.28 -9.24 16.23
N LEU A 82 -26.93 -9.88 15.11
CA LEU A 82 -26.15 -9.28 14.03
C LEU A 82 -26.82 -9.53 12.66
N PRO A 83 -26.61 -8.63 11.68
CA PRO A 83 -27.06 -8.82 10.31
C PRO A 83 -26.61 -10.16 9.69
N SER A 84 -27.40 -10.67 8.74
CA SER A 84 -26.94 -11.81 7.94
C SER A 84 -25.85 -11.39 6.95
N LYS A 85 -24.95 -12.32 6.58
CA LYS A 85 -23.95 -12.07 5.53
C LYS A 85 -24.59 -11.56 4.23
N ARG A 86 -25.74 -12.14 3.84
CA ARG A 86 -26.54 -11.69 2.69
C ARG A 86 -26.98 -10.23 2.82
N CYS A 87 -27.45 -9.80 3.98
CA CYS A 87 -27.86 -8.40 4.21
C CYS A 87 -26.67 -7.43 4.02
N LEU A 88 -25.50 -7.81 4.51
CA LEU A 88 -24.27 -7.02 4.34
C LEU A 88 -23.77 -7.02 2.88
N GLN A 89 -23.85 -8.16 2.19
CA GLN A 89 -23.53 -8.27 0.76
C GLN A 89 -24.46 -7.42 -0.11
N MET A 90 -25.76 -7.39 0.19
CA MET A 90 -26.70 -6.52 -0.53
C MET A 90 -26.34 -5.03 -0.39
N MET A 91 -25.85 -4.61 0.78
CA MET A 91 -25.37 -3.24 0.99
C MET A 91 -24.08 -2.97 0.20
N LEU A 92 -23.16 -3.93 0.16
CA LEU A 92 -21.92 -3.80 -0.64
C LEU A 92 -22.21 -3.75 -2.14
N ASN A 93 -23.20 -4.49 -2.62
CA ASN A 93 -23.60 -4.50 -4.03
C ASN A 93 -24.17 -3.15 -4.50
N THR A 94 -24.50 -2.24 -3.59
CA THR A 94 -24.86 -0.85 -3.93
C THR A 94 -23.65 -0.05 -4.41
N CYS A 95 -22.43 -0.42 -4.00
CA CYS A 95 -21.21 0.21 -4.48
C CYS A 95 -20.76 -0.47 -5.78
N SER A 96 -20.82 0.26 -6.90
CA SER A 96 -20.34 -0.22 -8.19
C SER A 96 -18.85 0.08 -8.33
N LEU A 97 -18.03 -0.96 -8.39
CA LEU A 97 -16.61 -0.84 -8.73
C LEU A 97 -16.41 -1.29 -10.17
N GLN A 98 -15.93 -0.38 -11.02
CA GLN A 98 -15.62 -0.66 -12.42
C GLN A 98 -14.15 -0.29 -12.70
N PRO A 99 -13.51 -0.91 -13.70
CA PRO A 99 -12.18 -0.51 -14.16
C PRO A 99 -12.14 0.96 -14.55
N GLY A 100 -11.01 1.60 -14.32
CA GLY A 100 -10.80 3.03 -14.45
C GLY A 100 -10.89 3.77 -13.11
N ILE A 101 -11.06 5.09 -13.21
CA ILE A 101 -11.11 6.00 -12.07
C ILE A 101 -12.49 5.95 -11.42
N ASN A 102 -12.54 5.72 -10.11
CA ASN A 102 -13.79 5.72 -9.36
C ASN A 102 -14.24 7.15 -9.02
N ARG A 103 -15.31 7.59 -9.67
CA ARG A 103 -15.88 8.94 -9.51
C ARG A 103 -16.48 9.19 -8.12
N ASP A 104 -17.12 8.19 -7.52
CA ASP A 104 -17.71 8.31 -6.18
C ASP A 104 -16.62 8.60 -5.14
N ILE A 105 -15.48 7.92 -5.26
CA ILE A 105 -14.30 8.15 -4.40
C ILE A 105 -13.77 9.57 -4.60
N LEU A 106 -13.68 10.08 -5.83
CA LEU A 106 -13.21 11.44 -6.08
C LEU A 106 -14.14 12.51 -5.49
N ILE A 107 -15.45 12.30 -5.57
CA ILE A 107 -16.44 13.21 -4.97
C ILE A 107 -16.25 13.29 -3.45
N ASP A 108 -16.04 12.14 -2.80
CA ASP A 108 -15.81 12.12 -1.35
C ASP A 108 -14.43 12.68 -0.97
N LEU A 109 -13.40 12.42 -1.78
CA LEU A 109 -12.09 13.03 -1.61
C LEU A 109 -12.14 14.56 -1.71
N LYS A 110 -12.96 15.11 -2.61
CA LYS A 110 -13.15 16.56 -2.74
C LYS A 110 -13.72 17.18 -1.45
N LYS A 111 -14.77 16.58 -0.88
CA LYS A 111 -15.35 17.02 0.40
C LYS A 111 -14.34 16.96 1.55
N VAL A 112 -13.47 15.95 1.55
CA VAL A 112 -12.40 15.83 2.54
C VAL A 112 -11.34 16.90 2.32
N ALA A 113 -10.92 17.13 1.06
CA ALA A 113 -9.91 18.12 0.71
C ALA A 113 -10.33 19.55 1.07
N GLU A 114 -11.62 19.90 0.96
CA GLU A 114 -12.17 21.20 1.36
C GLU A 114 -11.94 21.49 2.87
N ASN A 115 -11.98 20.46 3.71
CA ASN A 115 -11.82 20.59 5.16
C ASN A 115 -10.37 20.40 5.63
N LEU A 116 -9.43 20.10 4.73
CA LEU A 116 -8.03 19.85 5.08
C LEU A 116 -7.20 21.14 5.05
N PRO A 117 -6.27 21.33 6.01
CA PRO A 117 -5.22 22.34 5.90
C PRO A 117 -4.34 22.10 4.67
N GLU A 118 -3.80 23.17 4.08
CA GLU A 118 -2.97 23.11 2.84
C GLU A 118 -1.84 22.09 2.93
N GLU A 119 -1.14 22.00 4.06
CA GLU A 119 -0.04 21.04 4.24
C GLU A 119 -0.48 19.56 4.15
N LYS A 120 -1.74 19.27 4.52
CA LYS A 120 -2.31 17.93 4.49
C LYS A 120 -2.95 17.58 3.14
N LYS A 121 -3.04 18.55 2.22
CA LYS A 121 -3.50 18.33 0.83
C LYS A 121 -2.40 17.77 -0.07
N LEU A 122 -1.15 17.78 0.38
CA LEU A 122 -0.02 17.21 -0.36
C LEU A 122 -0.07 15.68 -0.37
N VAL A 123 -0.10 15.10 -1.57
CA VAL A 123 -0.22 13.65 -1.78
C VAL A 123 0.80 13.15 -2.81
N ASN A 124 1.15 11.88 -2.69
CA ASN A 124 1.88 11.12 -3.70
C ASN A 124 0.92 10.15 -4.39
N VAL A 125 1.13 9.91 -5.68
CA VAL A 125 0.43 8.88 -6.44
C VAL A 125 1.35 7.66 -6.56
N LEU A 126 0.93 6.54 -6.00
CA LEU A 126 1.62 5.26 -6.14
C LEU A 126 0.90 4.41 -7.17
N PHE A 127 1.65 3.70 -7.99
CA PHE A 127 1.07 2.68 -8.85
C PHE A 127 1.97 1.46 -8.98
N ASP A 128 1.33 0.31 -9.07
CA ASP A 128 2.00 -0.99 -9.18
C ASP A 128 1.08 -1.99 -9.89
N GLU A 129 1.69 -3.03 -10.47
CA GLU A 129 0.99 -4.11 -11.16
C GLU A 129 0.89 -5.35 -10.27
N VAL A 130 -0.32 -5.90 -10.16
CA VAL A 130 -0.60 -7.09 -9.37
C VAL A 130 -0.93 -8.23 -10.32
N SER A 131 -0.18 -9.34 -10.23
CA SER A 131 -0.46 -10.54 -11.01
C SER A 131 -1.79 -11.19 -10.56
N LEU A 132 -2.57 -11.62 -11.55
CA LEU A 132 -3.87 -12.25 -11.41
C LEU A 132 -3.88 -13.62 -12.09
N ALA A 133 -4.68 -14.54 -11.56
CA ALA A 133 -5.00 -15.77 -12.27
C ALA A 133 -5.93 -15.44 -13.46
N PRO A 134 -5.53 -15.73 -14.72
CA PRO A 134 -6.37 -15.46 -15.88
C PRO A 134 -7.61 -16.33 -15.83
N GLY A 135 -8.79 -15.75 -16.10
CA GLY A 135 -10.04 -16.50 -16.13
C GLY A 135 -11.22 -15.63 -16.51
N LEU A 136 -12.24 -16.24 -17.09
CA LEU A 136 -13.49 -15.58 -17.43
C LEU A 136 -14.59 -15.96 -16.44
N GLN A 137 -15.34 -14.97 -15.99
CA GLN A 137 -16.49 -15.19 -15.13
C GLN A 137 -17.68 -14.35 -15.61
N TYR A 138 -18.84 -14.98 -15.74
CA TYR A 138 -20.09 -14.27 -16.01
C TYR A 138 -20.73 -13.82 -14.70
N ILE A 139 -20.90 -12.51 -14.54
CA ILE A 139 -21.63 -11.92 -13.40
C ILE A 139 -23.07 -11.66 -13.85
N SER A 140 -23.97 -12.57 -13.47
CA SER A 140 -25.40 -12.49 -13.84
C SER A 140 -26.07 -11.21 -13.36
N SER A 141 -25.70 -10.68 -12.19
CA SER A 141 -26.28 -9.43 -11.66
C SER A 141 -25.92 -8.19 -12.48
N LEU A 142 -24.82 -8.22 -13.22
CA LEU A 142 -24.37 -7.12 -14.09
C LEU A 142 -24.60 -7.40 -15.57
N GLY A 143 -24.99 -8.63 -15.93
CA GLY A 143 -25.08 -9.07 -17.33
C GLY A 143 -23.75 -8.99 -18.08
N LYS A 144 -22.62 -9.10 -17.38
CA LYS A 144 -21.27 -8.87 -17.94
C LYS A 144 -20.36 -10.06 -17.71
N ILE A 145 -19.57 -10.38 -18.72
CA ILE A 145 -18.41 -11.28 -18.60
C ILE A 145 -17.22 -10.44 -18.14
N ILE A 146 -16.58 -10.80 -17.04
CA ILE A 146 -15.33 -10.21 -16.53
C ILE A 146 -14.13 -11.12 -16.86
N GLY A 147 -12.91 -10.59 -16.76
CA GLY A 147 -11.66 -11.33 -17.00
C GLY A 147 -10.90 -10.94 -18.28
N PHE A 148 -11.42 -9.95 -19.00
CA PHE A 148 -10.76 -9.37 -20.16
C PHE A 148 -9.94 -8.13 -19.76
N VAL A 149 -8.96 -7.79 -20.59
CA VAL A 149 -8.24 -6.51 -20.51
C VAL A 149 -9.22 -5.35 -20.63
N ASP A 150 -9.17 -4.45 -19.65
CA ASP A 150 -10.07 -3.31 -19.51
C ASP A 150 -9.32 -2.13 -18.91
N LEU A 151 -9.10 -1.10 -19.73
CA LEU A 151 -8.40 0.12 -19.37
C LEU A 151 -9.34 1.19 -18.77
N GLY A 152 -10.62 0.85 -18.55
CA GLY A 152 -11.67 1.76 -18.08
C GLY A 152 -12.34 2.57 -19.20
N TYR A 153 -11.59 2.97 -20.24
CA TYR A 153 -12.13 3.60 -21.45
C TYR A 153 -12.20 2.64 -22.65
N GLN A 154 -11.42 1.57 -22.63
CA GLN A 154 -11.34 0.61 -23.72
C GLN A 154 -11.20 -0.81 -23.18
N ARG A 155 -12.07 -1.70 -23.67
CA ARG A 155 -12.02 -3.13 -23.40
C ARG A 155 -11.46 -3.88 -24.62
N ARG A 156 -10.55 -4.84 -24.38
CA ARG A 156 -9.93 -5.67 -25.43
C ARG A 156 -10.36 -7.13 -25.25
N LYS A 157 -10.42 -7.90 -26.34
CA LYS A 157 -10.83 -9.33 -26.33
C LYS A 157 -9.75 -10.28 -25.78
N THR A 158 -8.66 -9.75 -25.24
CA THR A 158 -7.58 -10.53 -24.61
C THR A 158 -7.87 -10.75 -23.14
N LEU A 159 -7.54 -11.94 -22.62
CA LEU A 159 -7.60 -12.20 -21.19
C LEU A 159 -6.60 -11.34 -20.43
N ALA A 160 -7.04 -10.82 -19.28
CA ALA A 160 -6.17 -10.12 -18.35
C ALA A 160 -5.51 -11.12 -17.40
N ASP A 161 -4.25 -10.86 -17.09
CA ASP A 161 -3.42 -11.61 -16.14
C ASP A 161 -2.74 -10.69 -15.12
N HIS A 162 -2.92 -9.37 -15.23
CA HIS A 162 -2.45 -8.38 -14.27
C HIS A 162 -3.52 -7.30 -14.05
N ALA A 163 -3.46 -6.65 -12.88
CA ALA A 163 -4.18 -5.41 -12.60
C ALA A 163 -3.20 -4.30 -12.23
N LEU A 164 -3.26 -3.20 -12.95
CA LEU A 164 -2.56 -1.96 -12.60
C LEU A 164 -3.44 -1.17 -11.63
N VAL A 165 -2.92 -0.84 -10.46
CA VAL A 165 -3.67 -0.13 -9.41
C VAL A 165 -2.97 1.18 -9.07
N PHE A 166 -3.74 2.28 -9.04
CA PHE A 166 -3.29 3.59 -8.57
C PHE A 166 -3.89 3.89 -7.20
N MET A 167 -3.02 4.36 -6.29
CA MET A 167 -3.35 4.72 -4.93
C MET A 167 -2.77 6.09 -4.59
N ILE A 168 -3.56 6.94 -3.95
CA ILE A 168 -3.03 8.16 -3.34
C ILE A 168 -2.56 7.87 -1.93
N LYS A 169 -1.45 8.50 -1.52
CA LYS A 169 -0.92 8.49 -0.16
C LYS A 169 -0.60 9.90 0.26
N GLY A 170 -1.16 10.36 1.37
CA GLY A 170 -0.77 11.66 1.90
C GLY A 170 0.66 11.66 2.42
N ILE A 171 1.30 12.83 2.33
CA ILE A 171 2.69 13.02 2.77
C ILE A 171 2.73 13.24 4.29
N LYS A 172 1.97 14.25 4.77
CA LYS A 172 1.87 14.56 6.20
C LYS A 172 0.84 13.72 6.95
N ASN A 173 -0.04 13.01 6.25
CA ASN A 173 -1.03 12.13 6.87
C ASN A 173 -0.71 10.66 6.54
N LYS A 174 -1.22 9.72 7.34
CA LYS A 174 -1.02 8.27 7.11
C LYS A 174 -2.08 7.67 6.18
N SER A 175 -2.90 8.51 5.53
CA SER A 175 -4.02 8.05 4.70
C SER A 175 -3.51 7.45 3.39
N LYS A 176 -4.20 6.39 2.96
CA LYS A 176 -3.98 5.70 1.69
C LYS A 176 -5.34 5.34 1.10
N GLN A 177 -5.54 5.63 -0.17
CA GLN A 177 -6.80 5.35 -0.84
C GLN A 177 -6.55 4.90 -2.28
N PRO A 178 -6.92 3.66 -2.66
CA PRO A 178 -7.01 3.26 -4.06
C PRO A 178 -8.06 4.12 -4.78
N ILE A 179 -7.70 4.65 -5.96
CA ILE A 179 -8.57 5.55 -6.73
C ILE A 179 -8.89 5.04 -8.14
N CYS A 180 -8.01 4.21 -8.70
CA CYS A 180 -8.15 3.70 -10.05
C CYS A 180 -7.55 2.29 -10.13
N PHE A 181 -8.19 1.42 -10.90
CA PHE A 181 -7.60 0.14 -11.26
C PHE A 181 -7.95 -0.21 -12.71
N THR A 182 -7.04 -0.83 -13.43
CA THR A 182 -7.26 -1.32 -14.80
C THR A 182 -6.74 -2.73 -14.95
N PHE A 183 -7.27 -3.48 -15.91
CA PHE A 183 -6.85 -4.84 -16.20
C PHE A 183 -5.99 -4.88 -17.46
N CYS A 184 -4.82 -5.50 -17.38
CA CYS A 184 -3.83 -5.59 -18.46
C CYS A 184 -3.38 -7.04 -18.70
N LYS A 185 -2.71 -7.26 -19.83
CA LYS A 185 -2.05 -8.52 -20.17
C LYS A 185 -0.53 -8.32 -20.15
N GLY A 186 0.18 -8.98 -19.25
CA GLY A 186 1.56 -8.67 -18.89
C GLY A 186 1.67 -7.24 -18.38
N ALA A 187 2.75 -6.57 -18.79
CA ALA A 187 2.96 -5.16 -18.49
C ALA A 187 2.02 -4.25 -19.30
N THR A 188 1.54 -3.20 -18.65
CA THR A 188 0.76 -2.14 -19.32
C THR A 188 1.61 -1.46 -20.39
N LYS A 189 1.07 -1.27 -21.60
CA LYS A 189 1.79 -0.59 -22.68
C LYS A 189 2.13 0.86 -22.29
N ALA A 190 3.34 1.32 -22.61
CA ALA A 190 3.82 2.66 -22.24
C ALA A 190 2.83 3.78 -22.59
N ASN A 191 2.26 3.76 -23.80
CA ASN A 191 1.28 4.77 -24.23
C ASN A 191 -0.02 4.74 -23.41
N ASP A 192 -0.51 3.55 -23.06
CA ASP A 192 -1.72 3.38 -22.26
C ASP A 192 -1.44 3.84 -20.82
N LEU A 193 -0.29 3.43 -20.24
CA LEU A 193 0.14 3.82 -18.90
C LEU A 193 0.30 5.33 -18.77
N LYS A 194 0.98 5.98 -19.72
CA LYS A 194 1.18 7.43 -19.74
C LYS A 194 -0.15 8.17 -19.74
N LYS A 195 -1.10 7.76 -20.59
CA LYS A 195 -2.45 8.35 -20.65
C LYS A 195 -3.20 8.21 -19.34
N ILE A 196 -3.19 7.01 -18.75
CA ILE A 196 -3.87 6.74 -17.48
C ILE A 196 -3.22 7.55 -16.35
N LEU A 197 -1.89 7.61 -16.29
CA LEU A 197 -1.15 8.32 -15.25
C LEU A 197 -1.45 9.82 -15.28
N VAL A 198 -1.39 10.46 -16.46
CA VAL A 198 -1.72 11.89 -16.62
C VAL A 198 -3.16 12.16 -16.20
N ASN A 199 -4.11 11.35 -16.68
CA ASN A 199 -5.52 11.48 -16.32
C ASN A 199 -5.75 11.33 -14.81
N VAL A 200 -5.10 10.35 -14.17
CA VAL A 200 -5.18 10.17 -12.72
C VAL A 200 -4.67 11.40 -11.96
N ILE A 201 -3.54 11.99 -12.40
CA ILE A 201 -2.98 13.18 -11.75
C ILE A 201 -3.92 14.38 -11.90
N GLU A 202 -4.47 14.59 -13.10
CA GLU A 202 -5.42 15.68 -13.38
C GLU A 202 -6.67 15.55 -12.51
N GLU A 203 -7.25 14.35 -12.45
CA GLU A 203 -8.45 14.07 -11.66
C GLU A 203 -8.21 14.22 -10.16
N VAL A 204 -7.06 13.77 -9.65
CA VAL A 204 -6.71 13.98 -8.23
C VAL A 204 -6.50 15.46 -7.94
N ASN A 205 -5.82 16.20 -8.81
CA ASN A 205 -5.63 17.63 -8.63
C ASN A 205 -6.97 18.41 -8.67
N SER A 206 -7.94 17.95 -9.46
CA SER A 206 -9.28 18.55 -9.53
C SER A 206 -10.07 18.47 -8.20
N THR A 207 -9.70 17.54 -7.31
CA THR A 207 -10.34 17.41 -5.98
C THR A 207 -9.86 18.47 -4.98
N GLY A 208 -8.81 19.25 -5.31
CA GLY A 208 -8.15 20.19 -4.41
C GLY A 208 -6.96 19.60 -3.65
N LEU A 209 -6.68 18.30 -3.81
CA LEU A 209 -5.41 17.69 -3.41
C LEU A 209 -4.30 18.13 -4.37
N LYS A 210 -3.05 18.11 -3.91
CA LYS A 210 -1.88 18.51 -4.70
C LYS A 210 -0.94 17.33 -4.83
N VAL A 211 -0.84 16.77 -6.03
CA VAL A 211 0.11 15.69 -6.33
C VAL A 211 1.52 16.25 -6.41
N VAL A 212 2.42 15.78 -5.54
CA VAL A 212 3.81 16.24 -5.48
C VAL A 212 4.76 15.28 -6.19
N ALA A 213 4.52 13.98 -6.08
CA ALA A 213 5.35 12.95 -6.68
C ALA A 213 4.55 11.72 -7.10
N THR A 214 5.05 11.03 -8.12
CA THR A 214 4.61 9.69 -8.52
C THR A 214 5.63 8.66 -8.04
N ILE A 215 5.18 7.48 -7.65
CA ILE A 215 6.02 6.40 -7.14
C ILE A 215 5.63 5.10 -7.86
N CYS A 216 6.61 4.44 -8.47
CA CYS A 216 6.45 3.18 -9.17
C CYS A 216 7.71 2.31 -9.02
N ASP A 217 7.63 1.06 -9.49
CA ASP A 217 8.78 0.19 -9.59
C ASP A 217 9.72 0.59 -10.75
N GLN A 218 10.81 -0.16 -10.90
CA GLN A 218 11.84 0.09 -11.92
C GLN A 218 11.62 -0.72 -13.21
N ALA A 219 10.39 -1.18 -13.48
CA ALA A 219 10.09 -1.88 -14.73
C ALA A 219 10.43 -1.00 -15.95
N ALA A 220 10.94 -1.61 -17.02
CA ALA A 220 11.40 -0.89 -18.21
C ALA A 220 10.31 0.03 -18.81
N THR A 221 9.05 -0.39 -18.77
CA THR A 221 7.91 0.44 -19.22
C THR A 221 7.73 1.69 -18.36
N ASN A 222 7.86 1.57 -17.05
CA ASN A 222 7.72 2.69 -16.11
C ASN A 222 8.85 3.69 -16.30
N VAL A 223 10.09 3.21 -16.40
CA VAL A 223 11.27 4.04 -16.68
C VAL A 223 11.08 4.82 -17.99
N ARG A 224 10.66 4.13 -19.06
CA ARG A 224 10.39 4.76 -20.35
C ARG A 224 9.33 5.86 -20.26
N VAL A 225 8.20 5.60 -19.59
CA VAL A 225 7.13 6.61 -19.44
C VAL A 225 7.61 7.84 -18.66
N VAL A 226 8.40 7.64 -17.60
CA VAL A 226 8.96 8.76 -16.82
C VAL A 226 9.92 9.59 -17.68
N GLN A 227 10.81 8.96 -18.45
CA GLN A 227 11.72 9.65 -19.36
C GLN A 227 10.98 10.43 -20.45
N GLU A 228 9.94 9.84 -21.04
CA GLU A 228 9.09 10.52 -22.03
C GLU A 228 8.41 11.76 -21.43
N LEU A 229 7.86 11.67 -20.21
CA LEU A 229 7.23 12.79 -19.52
C LEU A 229 8.23 13.87 -19.10
N GLN A 230 9.44 13.49 -18.68
CA GLN A 230 10.52 14.43 -18.38
C GLN A 230 10.94 15.21 -19.63
N LYS A 231 11.11 14.51 -20.75
CA LYS A 231 11.45 15.15 -22.03
C LYS A 231 10.37 16.12 -22.49
N GLU A 232 9.10 15.73 -22.44
CA GLU A 232 7.98 16.64 -22.77
C GLU A 232 7.93 17.86 -21.85
N THR A 233 8.26 17.67 -20.59
CA THR A 233 8.37 18.76 -19.63
C THR A 233 9.51 19.70 -20.03
N GLN A 234 10.72 19.19 -20.28
CA GLN A 234 11.86 20.00 -20.73
C GLN A 234 11.54 20.81 -21.99
N GLU A 235 10.91 20.19 -22.98
CA GLU A 235 10.47 20.87 -24.21
C GLU A 235 9.48 22.01 -23.90
N LYS A 236 8.56 21.81 -22.95
CA LYS A 236 7.60 22.83 -22.52
C LYS A 236 8.27 24.01 -21.81
N TYR A 237 9.25 23.76 -20.94
CA TYR A 237 10.02 24.82 -20.27
C TYR A 237 10.88 25.59 -21.27
N LEU A 238 11.52 24.89 -22.21
CA LEU A 238 12.31 25.51 -23.27
C LEU A 238 11.46 26.45 -24.14
N ARG A 239 10.24 26.03 -24.52
CA ARG A 239 9.28 26.89 -25.24
C ARG A 239 8.86 28.13 -24.46
N ARG A 240 8.96 28.12 -23.13
CA ARG A 240 8.65 29.26 -22.23
C ARG A 240 9.88 30.10 -21.89
N GLY A 241 11.08 29.69 -22.31
CA GLY A 241 12.34 30.33 -21.94
C GLY A 241 12.77 30.07 -20.49
N GLU A 242 12.27 29.01 -19.84
CA GLU A 242 12.58 28.67 -18.46
C GLU A 242 13.63 27.55 -18.37
N ILE A 243 14.49 27.57 -17.33
CA ILE A 243 15.55 26.57 -17.12
C ILE A 243 15.02 25.40 -16.29
N CYS A 244 15.25 24.17 -16.76
CA CYS A 244 14.96 22.96 -16.00
C CYS A 244 16.18 22.57 -15.16
N TYR A 245 16.05 22.58 -13.83
CA TYR A 245 17.12 22.15 -12.92
C TYR A 245 17.08 20.62 -12.72
N SER A 246 18.14 19.92 -13.11
CA SER A 246 18.38 18.52 -12.73
C SER A 246 19.54 18.46 -11.73
N ASN A 247 19.23 18.43 -10.44
CA ASN A 247 20.25 18.34 -9.39
C ASN A 247 20.60 16.88 -9.13
N ALA A 248 21.52 16.32 -9.90
CA ALA A 248 22.21 15.08 -9.55
C ALA A 248 23.69 15.21 -9.90
N VAL A 249 24.53 15.44 -8.90
CA VAL A 249 26.00 15.30 -9.01
C VAL A 249 26.34 13.90 -8.54
N GLU A 250 26.79 13.05 -9.46
CA GLU A 250 27.16 11.67 -9.16
C GLU A 250 28.69 11.58 -9.03
N ILE A 251 29.16 11.22 -7.84
CA ILE A 251 30.58 10.91 -7.60
C ILE A 251 30.70 9.39 -7.60
N ALA A 252 31.34 8.82 -8.61
CA ALA A 252 31.52 7.37 -8.73
C ALA A 252 32.64 6.88 -7.80
N LYS A 253 32.31 5.88 -6.97
CA LYS A 253 33.27 5.05 -6.22
C LYS A 253 32.90 3.59 -6.41
N TRP A 254 33.91 2.72 -6.49
CA TRP A 254 33.73 1.32 -6.84
C TRP A 254 33.86 0.41 -5.61
N ALA A 255 32.97 -0.58 -5.50
CA ALA A 255 33.04 -1.65 -4.49
C ALA A 255 32.79 -3.00 -5.17
N LYS A 256 33.56 -4.02 -4.79
CA LYS A 256 33.48 -5.37 -5.36
C LYS A 256 32.66 -6.29 -4.47
N TRP A 257 31.88 -7.21 -5.06
CA TRP A 257 31.08 -8.19 -4.31
C TRP A 257 31.97 -9.16 -3.52
N GLU A 258 33.20 -9.37 -4.00
CA GLU A 258 34.27 -10.13 -3.38
C GLU A 258 34.58 -9.63 -1.96
N HIS A 259 34.45 -8.33 -1.68
CA HIS A 259 34.66 -7.80 -0.34
C HIS A 259 33.67 -8.38 0.69
N LEU A 260 32.44 -8.68 0.26
CA LEU A 260 31.43 -9.30 1.13
C LEU A 260 31.66 -10.80 1.31
N LYS A 261 32.19 -11.48 0.28
CA LYS A 261 32.61 -12.89 0.38
C LYS A 261 33.76 -13.02 1.38
N MET A 262 34.80 -12.21 1.21
CA MET A 262 35.93 -12.15 2.14
C MET A 262 35.50 -11.85 3.57
N LEU A 263 34.57 -10.90 3.78
CA LEU A 263 34.06 -10.59 5.11
C LEU A 263 33.36 -11.78 5.75
N LEU A 264 32.56 -12.53 4.98
CA LEU A 264 31.87 -13.72 5.45
C LEU A 264 32.85 -14.85 5.78
N ASP A 265 33.91 -15.00 4.98
CA ASP A 265 34.96 -16.01 5.16
C ASP A 265 35.91 -15.68 6.32
N VAL A 266 36.08 -14.40 6.67
CA VAL A 266 36.93 -13.99 7.81
C VAL A 266 36.17 -13.99 9.12
N ASP A 267 34.88 -13.63 9.10
CA ASP A 267 34.02 -13.58 10.29
C ASP A 267 33.46 -14.98 10.65
N ILE A 268 34.36 -15.95 10.84
CA ILE A 268 34.04 -17.34 11.24
C ILE A 268 33.97 -17.40 12.77
N GLY A 269 32.90 -17.99 13.31
CA GLY A 269 32.74 -18.21 14.75
C GLY A 269 31.31 -18.52 15.13
N ASP A 270 31.04 -18.61 16.42
CA ASP A 270 29.67 -18.71 16.94
C ASP A 270 28.90 -17.41 16.61
N ASP A 271 27.64 -17.53 16.19
CA ASP A 271 26.79 -16.41 15.81
C ASP A 271 26.62 -15.38 16.93
N GLU A 272 26.85 -15.75 18.20
CA GLU A 272 26.85 -14.80 19.31
C GLU A 272 28.06 -13.87 19.34
N ILE A 273 29.19 -14.28 18.76
CA ILE A 273 30.51 -13.62 18.91
C ILE A 273 30.96 -12.94 17.59
N ARG A 274 30.34 -13.30 16.46
CA ARG A 274 30.63 -12.75 15.12
C ARG A 274 30.45 -11.23 15.02
N LEU A 275 31.39 -10.58 14.34
CA LEU A 275 31.36 -9.14 14.05
C LEU A 275 30.12 -8.79 13.24
N VAL A 276 29.69 -9.67 12.34
CA VAL A 276 28.56 -9.47 11.43
C VAL A 276 27.60 -10.66 11.51
N ASN A 277 27.16 -11.02 12.72
CA ASN A 277 26.27 -12.16 12.99
C ASN A 277 24.98 -12.25 12.15
N LYS A 278 24.46 -11.14 11.63
CA LYS A 278 23.28 -11.13 10.75
C LYS A 278 23.61 -11.45 9.30
N LEU A 279 24.87 -11.30 8.88
CA LEU A 279 25.34 -11.61 7.54
C LEU A 279 25.62 -13.11 7.44
N THR A 280 24.97 -13.75 6.48
CA THR A 280 25.06 -15.20 6.24
C THR A 280 25.20 -15.45 4.75
N GLU A 281 25.42 -16.70 4.36
CA GLU A 281 25.48 -17.08 2.94
C GLU A 281 24.25 -16.65 2.13
N MET A 282 23.06 -16.60 2.76
CA MET A 282 21.82 -16.10 2.15
C MET A 282 21.87 -14.63 1.71
N HIS A 283 22.90 -13.88 2.13
CA HIS A 283 23.12 -12.48 1.78
C HIS A 283 24.14 -12.32 0.65
N VAL A 284 25.07 -13.27 0.50
CA VAL A 284 26.28 -13.11 -0.33
C VAL A 284 26.32 -14.13 -1.47
N VAL A 285 25.90 -15.37 -1.23
CA VAL A 285 25.94 -16.47 -2.20
C VAL A 285 24.74 -16.36 -3.13
N LYS A 286 25.00 -16.04 -4.40
CA LYS A 286 24.00 -15.64 -5.41
C LYS A 286 22.85 -16.64 -5.54
N GLU A 287 23.14 -17.92 -5.45
CA GLU A 287 22.19 -19.03 -5.58
C GLU A 287 21.25 -19.13 -4.37
N LYS A 288 21.72 -18.68 -3.20
CA LYS A 288 21.00 -18.75 -1.93
C LYS A 288 20.21 -17.47 -1.63
N ILE A 289 20.48 -16.36 -2.32
CA ILE A 289 19.84 -15.05 -2.05
C ILE A 289 18.33 -15.11 -2.32
N PRO A 290 17.48 -14.87 -1.30
CA PRO A 290 16.04 -14.74 -1.50
C PRO A 290 15.72 -13.38 -2.12
N LYS A 291 15.72 -13.29 -3.45
CA LYS A 291 15.63 -12.03 -4.22
C LYS A 291 14.46 -11.11 -3.83
N MET A 292 13.33 -11.67 -3.41
CA MET A 292 12.13 -10.90 -3.03
C MET A 292 12.15 -10.35 -1.59
N LYS A 293 13.13 -10.74 -0.77
CA LYS A 293 13.22 -10.30 0.63
C LYS A 293 14.24 -9.18 0.76
N VAL A 294 13.74 -7.94 0.70
CA VAL A 294 14.54 -6.70 0.84
C VAL A 294 15.40 -6.68 2.11
N LYS A 295 14.98 -7.40 3.16
CA LYS A 295 15.75 -7.59 4.40
C LYS A 295 17.21 -7.98 4.14
N TYR A 296 17.49 -8.92 3.24
CA TYR A 296 18.86 -9.39 3.00
C TYR A 296 19.72 -8.28 2.37
N ALA A 297 19.21 -7.58 1.36
CA ALA A 297 19.90 -6.43 0.77
C ALA A 297 20.15 -5.33 1.81
N ALA A 298 19.14 -4.99 2.61
CA ALA A 298 19.27 -3.97 3.66
C ALA A 298 20.31 -4.33 4.73
N GLN A 299 20.43 -5.63 5.07
CA GLN A 299 21.42 -6.10 6.03
C GLN A 299 22.85 -6.05 5.47
N VAL A 300 23.04 -6.34 4.18
CA VAL A 300 24.32 -6.18 3.48
C VAL A 300 24.81 -4.74 3.55
N PHE A 301 23.94 -3.76 3.27
CA PHE A 301 24.29 -2.33 3.30
C PHE A 301 24.12 -1.69 4.69
N SER A 302 24.38 -2.45 5.76
CA SER A 302 24.24 -1.95 7.12
C SER A 302 25.50 -1.25 7.64
N GLN A 303 25.32 -0.35 8.61
CA GLN A 303 26.44 0.30 9.31
C GLN A 303 27.40 -0.72 9.93
N ARG A 304 26.90 -1.86 10.41
CA ARG A 304 27.71 -2.90 11.04
C ARG A 304 28.63 -3.60 10.03
N VAL A 305 28.12 -3.94 8.85
CA VAL A 305 28.94 -4.47 7.74
C VAL A 305 30.02 -3.46 7.34
N SER A 306 29.65 -2.18 7.18
CA SER A 306 30.61 -1.11 6.85
C SER A 306 31.69 -0.96 7.92
N SER A 307 31.33 -1.02 9.20
CA SER A 307 32.26 -0.90 10.32
C SER A 307 33.22 -2.09 10.39
N ALA A 308 32.71 -3.31 10.16
CA ALA A 308 33.52 -4.52 10.11
C ALA A 308 34.51 -4.48 8.93
N LEU A 309 34.05 -4.10 7.73
CA LEU A 309 34.93 -3.92 6.56
C LEU A 309 36.03 -2.88 6.83
N ARG A 310 35.68 -1.76 7.49
CA ARG A 310 36.65 -0.72 7.87
C ARG A 310 37.66 -1.22 8.90
N PHE A 311 37.19 -1.98 9.88
CA PHE A 311 38.04 -2.57 10.92
C PHE A 311 39.05 -3.56 10.31
N LEU A 312 38.59 -4.44 9.41
CA LEU A 312 39.44 -5.41 8.74
C LEU A 312 40.35 -4.79 7.67
N SER A 313 39.96 -3.67 7.07
CA SER A 313 40.79 -2.96 6.09
C SER A 313 41.84 -2.04 6.71
N THR A 314 41.79 -1.80 8.03
CA THR A 314 42.83 -1.04 8.72
C THR A 314 43.98 -1.97 9.10
N PRO A 315 45.24 -1.66 8.73
CA PRO A 315 46.39 -2.43 9.21
C PRO A 315 46.48 -2.34 10.74
N ASP A 316 46.92 -3.45 11.34
CA ASP A 316 46.87 -3.84 12.75
C ASP A 316 46.90 -2.67 13.77
N PRO A 317 45.88 -2.53 14.66
CA PRO A 317 45.90 -1.56 15.75
C PRO A 317 47.06 -1.74 16.73
N LEU A 318 47.65 -2.94 16.84
CA LEU A 318 48.79 -3.22 17.73
C LEU A 318 50.11 -2.59 17.24
N VAL A 319 50.20 -2.18 15.97
CA VAL A 319 51.36 -1.45 15.41
C VAL A 319 51.31 0.05 15.75
N ARG A 320 50.22 0.56 16.36
CA ARG A 320 50.06 1.98 16.73
C ARG A 320 50.84 2.43 17.97
N LYS A 321 51.77 1.63 18.51
CA LYS A 321 52.67 2.05 19.61
C LYS A 321 54.12 2.20 19.17
N SER A 322 54.40 3.16 18.29
CA SER A 322 55.63 3.97 18.38
C SER A 322 55.62 5.10 17.34
N PRO A 323 55.72 6.38 17.75
CA PRO A 323 55.96 7.46 16.81
C PRO A 323 57.43 7.46 16.43
N LYS A 324 57.82 6.69 15.40
CA LYS A 324 59.08 6.90 14.68
C LYS A 324 58.87 6.70 13.19
N TYR A 325 59.04 7.80 12.46
CA TYR A 325 59.23 7.87 11.02
C TYR A 325 60.11 6.73 10.48
N VAL A 326 59.66 6.02 9.43
CA VAL A 326 60.40 5.61 8.20
C VAL A 326 59.30 5.11 7.24
N GLY A 327 58.95 5.81 6.16
CA GLY A 327 59.59 5.67 4.85
C GLY A 327 58.55 5.14 3.85
N TYR A 328 58.07 6.02 2.97
CA TYR A 328 57.33 5.64 1.77
C TYR A 328 58.18 4.67 0.95
N ASN A 329 57.62 3.51 0.58
CA ASN A 329 57.73 2.99 -0.79
C ASN A 329 56.81 1.79 -1.06
N GLN A 330 56.05 1.95 -2.14
CA GLN A 330 55.65 0.93 -3.12
C GLN A 330 54.61 -0.12 -2.71
N LEU A 331 53.35 0.16 -3.05
CA LEU A 331 52.45 -0.80 -3.70
C LEU A 331 51.65 -0.06 -4.78
N GLY A 332 52.07 -0.26 -6.03
CA GLY A 332 51.29 -0.24 -7.26
C GLY A 332 50.39 0.97 -7.52
N ALA A 333 50.92 1.92 -8.30
CA ALA A 333 50.10 2.67 -9.23
C ALA A 333 49.32 1.67 -10.10
N TYR A 334 47.99 1.74 -10.09
CA TYR A 334 47.16 1.04 -11.06
C TYR A 334 46.70 2.06 -12.08
N GLU A 335 47.14 1.84 -13.32
CA GLU A 335 46.84 2.64 -14.48
C GLU A 335 45.34 2.61 -14.82
N ASP A 336 44.89 3.73 -15.35
CA ASP A 336 43.57 4.02 -15.87
C ASP A 336 43.28 3.17 -17.11
N PRO A 337 42.23 2.34 -17.17
CA PRO A 337 41.73 1.85 -18.44
C PRO A 337 40.66 2.82 -18.95
N ALA A 338 41.11 3.75 -19.80
CA ALA A 338 40.29 4.25 -20.88
C ALA A 338 39.72 3.06 -21.69
N ASP A 339 38.49 3.20 -22.15
CA ASP A 339 37.80 2.33 -23.12
C ASP A 339 37.29 0.96 -22.62
N ALA A 340 36.11 0.98 -22.01
CA ALA A 340 35.13 -0.09 -22.21
C ALA A 340 33.76 0.54 -22.49
N GLN A 341 33.45 0.60 -23.77
CA GLN A 341 32.25 1.11 -24.38
C GLN A 341 30.97 0.48 -23.83
N TYR A 342 29.93 1.31 -23.78
CA TYR A 342 28.52 1.00 -24.00
C TYR A 342 28.17 -0.48 -24.24
N SER A 343 27.34 -1.05 -23.36
CA SER A 343 26.29 -1.99 -23.75
C SER A 343 25.11 -1.80 -22.80
N LEU A 344 24.01 -1.35 -23.43
CA LEU A 344 22.68 -1.05 -22.89
C LEU A 344 21.98 -2.25 -22.25
#